data_AF-A0A9W8WMY0-F1
#
_entry.id   AF-A0A9W8WMY0-F1
#
_cell.length_a   1.000
_cell.length_b   1.000
_cell.length_c   1.000
_cell.angle_alpha   90.00
_cell.angle_beta   90.00
_cell.angle_gamma   90.00
#
_symmetry.space_group_name_H-M   'P 1'
#
loop_
_entity.id
_entity.type
_entity.pdbx_description
1 polymer ?
#
loop_
_entity_poly.entity_id
_entity_poly.type
_entity_poly.pdbx_seq_one_letter_code
_entity_poly.pdbx_strand_id
1 'polypeptide(L)'
;MPNSSDSESERTNFWDIRSSMEPVCIFLPTTADAASDAVTILYKEKDQFAIRGGGYMNYPGSNNIDNGVLVGLNGLKKLRST
;
A
#
# COMPACT_ATOMS: atom_id res chain seq x y z
N MET A 1 -2.91 7.09 -10.09
CA MET A 1 -2.29 7.13 -11.44
C MET A 1 -0.80 6.83 -11.29
N PRO A 2 -0.19 6.01 -12.15
CA PRO A 2 1.10 5.35 -11.88
C PRO A 2 2.35 6.23 -12.07
N ASN A 3 2.24 7.57 -11.99
CA ASN A 3 3.37 8.49 -12.23
C ASN A 3 3.46 9.64 -11.21
N SER A 4 3.16 9.39 -9.94
CA SER A 4 3.54 10.32 -8.87
C SER A 4 4.89 9.90 -8.28
N SER A 5 5.76 10.86 -7.98
CA SER A 5 7.03 10.65 -7.25
C SER A 5 6.85 9.86 -5.95
N ASP A 6 5.67 9.97 -5.32
CA ASP A 6 5.30 9.21 -4.13
C ASP A 6 5.21 7.70 -4.41
N SER A 7 4.71 7.30 -5.59
CA SER A 7 4.62 5.89 -5.99
C SER A 7 5.99 5.25 -6.20
N GLU A 8 6.95 6.01 -6.76
CA GLU A 8 8.35 5.57 -6.89
C GLU A 8 9.01 5.42 -5.52
N SER A 9 8.75 6.36 -4.61
CA SER A 9 9.28 6.29 -3.26
C SER A 9 8.77 5.06 -2.51
N GLU A 10 7.52 4.64 -2.71
CA GLU A 10 6.97 3.44 -2.05
C GLU A 10 7.35 2.13 -2.74
N ARG A 11 7.57 2.16 -4.06
CA ARG A 11 8.21 1.07 -4.82
C ARG A 11 9.65 0.81 -4.41
N THR A 12 10.34 1.82 -3.87
CA THR A 12 11.76 1.71 -3.49
C THR A 12 11.99 1.76 -1.98
N ASN A 13 11.01 2.21 -1.17
CA ASN A 13 11.08 2.21 0.30
C ASN A 13 10.95 0.82 0.91
N PHE A 14 11.60 -0.20 0.35
CA PHE A 14 11.71 -1.49 1.01
C PHE A 14 12.89 -1.47 1.96
N TRP A 15 12.62 -1.79 3.22
CA TRP A 15 13.69 -1.97 4.22
C TRP A 15 14.53 -3.23 3.96
N ASP A 16 13.99 -4.19 3.19
CA ASP A 16 14.64 -5.45 2.79
C ASP A 16 14.37 -5.74 1.30
N ILE A 17 15.44 -5.92 0.52
CA ILE A 17 15.38 -6.22 -0.93
C ILE A 17 14.57 -7.50 -1.22
N ARG A 18 14.53 -8.46 -0.28
CA ARG A 18 13.72 -9.68 -0.41
C ARG A 18 12.21 -9.42 -0.42
N SER A 19 11.79 -8.24 0.04
CA SER A 19 10.38 -7.81 0.07
C SER A 19 9.99 -7.00 -1.17
N SER A 20 10.91 -6.81 -2.12
CA SER A 20 10.65 -6.13 -3.39
C SER A 20 9.75 -7.03 -4.26
N MET A 21 8.52 -6.56 -4.45
CA MET A 21 7.48 -7.11 -5.33
C MET A 21 6.96 -5.94 -6.17
N GLU A 22 6.45 -6.24 -7.36
CA GLU A 22 5.96 -5.26 -8.33
C GLU A 22 4.42 -5.21 -8.30
N PRO A 23 3.82 -4.35 -7.45
CA PRO A 23 2.39 -4.11 -7.51
C PRO A 23 2.04 -3.39 -8.81
N VAL A 24 0.90 -3.75 -9.40
CA VAL A 24 0.38 -3.12 -10.63
C VAL A 24 -0.04 -1.67 -10.34
N CYS A 25 -0.50 -1.40 -9.12
CA CYS A 25 -0.93 -0.10 -8.68
C CYS A 25 -0.61 0.11 -7.19
N ILE A 26 -0.16 1.32 -6.84
CA ILE A 26 -0.01 1.76 -5.46
C ILE A 26 -1.08 2.82 -5.18
N PHE A 27 -1.87 2.60 -4.13
CA PHE A 27 -2.88 3.51 -3.64
C PHE A 27 -2.45 4.11 -2.30
N LEU A 28 -2.43 5.44 -2.23
CA LEU A 28 -1.98 6.24 -1.11
C LEU A 28 -3.13 7.06 -0.51
N PRO A 29 -3.96 6.48 0.38
CA PRO A 29 -5.02 7.22 1.03
C PRO A 29 -4.48 8.27 2.00
N THR A 30 -5.11 9.44 2.01
CA THR A 30 -4.83 10.54 2.97
C THR A 30 -5.86 10.62 4.10
N THR A 31 -6.96 9.86 4.00
CA THR A 31 -8.00 9.76 5.03
C THR A 31 -8.37 8.30 5.30
N ALA A 32 -8.88 8.02 6.51
CA ALA A 32 -9.33 6.68 6.88
C ALA A 32 -10.51 6.21 6.00
N ASP A 33 -11.40 7.12 5.63
CA ASP A 33 -12.53 6.83 4.75
C ASP A 33 -12.04 6.37 3.37
N ALA A 34 -11.06 7.08 2.79
CA ALA A 34 -10.47 6.69 1.49
C ALA A 34 -9.78 5.32 1.54
N ALA A 35 -9.16 4.97 2.68
CA ALA A 35 -8.58 3.64 2.87
C ALA A 35 -9.67 2.55 2.96
N SER A 36 -10.75 2.81 3.68
CA SER A 36 -11.90 1.90 3.81
C SER A 36 -12.60 1.68 2.47
N ASP A 37 -12.81 2.74 1.70
CA ASP A 37 -13.42 2.67 0.37
C ASP A 37 -12.57 1.84 -0.59
N ALA A 38 -11.25 2.06 -0.60
CA ALA A 38 -10.34 1.29 -1.43
C ALA A 38 -10.37 -0.21 -1.10
N VAL A 39 -10.30 -0.58 0.18
CA VAL A 39 -10.40 -1.99 0.60
C VAL A 39 -11.75 -2.59 0.19
N THR A 40 -12.84 -1.82 0.31
CA THR A 40 -14.19 -2.27 -0.07
C THR A 40 -14.29 -2.53 -1.58
N ILE A 41 -13.70 -1.65 -2.40
CA ILE A 41 -13.67 -1.81 -3.86
C ILE A 41 -12.85 -3.05 -4.24
N LEU A 42 -11.63 -3.16 -3.71
CA LEU A 42 -10.72 -4.29 -4.01
C LEU A 42 -11.35 -5.63 -3.62
N TYR A 43 -12.06 -5.68 -2.49
CA TYR A 43 -12.80 -6.86 -2.08
C TYR A 43 -13.94 -7.23 -3.05
N LYS A 44 -14.70 -6.24 -3.54
CA LYS A 44 -15.82 -6.47 -4.48
C LYS A 44 -15.34 -6.96 -5.84
N GLU A 45 -14.24 -6.40 -6.34
CA GLU A 45 -13.63 -6.80 -7.62
C GLU A 45 -12.86 -8.13 -7.51
N LYS A 46 -12.68 -8.65 -6.29
CA LYS A 46 -11.86 -9.85 -5.99
C LYS A 46 -10.40 -9.68 -6.43
N ASP A 47 -9.93 -8.44 -6.45
CA ASP A 47 -8.54 -8.13 -6.72
C ASP A 47 -7.68 -8.51 -5.52
N GLN A 48 -6.50 -9.05 -5.77
CA GLN A 48 -5.54 -9.28 -4.71
C GLN A 48 -4.90 -7.96 -4.30
N PHE A 49 -4.85 -7.70 -3.00
CA PHE A 49 -4.25 -6.49 -2.45
C PHE A 49 -3.44 -6.77 -1.19
N ALA A 50 -2.45 -5.91 -0.94
CA ALA A 50 -1.68 -5.87 0.30
C ALA A 50 -1.79 -4.49 0.94
N ILE A 51 -1.83 -4.45 2.28
CA ILE A 51 -1.85 -3.19 3.03
C ILE A 51 -0.49 -3.00 3.71
N ARG A 52 0.09 -1.81 3.56
CA ARG A 52 1.42 -1.48 4.07
C ARG A 52 1.39 -0.24 4.96
N GLY A 53 1.70 -0.43 6.25
CA GLY A 53 2.03 0.66 7.18
C GLY A 53 3.52 1.01 7.12
N GLY A 54 4.22 0.95 8.26
CA GLY A 54 5.66 1.27 8.35
C GLY A 54 6.61 0.30 7.63
N GLY A 55 6.12 -0.83 7.12
CA GLY A 55 6.89 -1.68 6.20
C GLY A 55 7.98 -2.55 6.82
N TYR A 56 8.13 -2.68 8.14
CA TYR A 56 9.19 -3.46 8.82
C TYR A 56 9.10 -4.99 8.71
N MET A 57 8.16 -5.53 7.94
CA MET A 57 8.03 -6.98 7.74
C MET A 57 8.86 -7.38 6.52
N ASN A 58 9.78 -8.36 6.65
CA ASN A 58 10.68 -8.80 5.56
C ASN A 58 10.15 -9.99 4.77
N TYR A 59 8.98 -10.51 5.12
CA TYR A 59 8.43 -11.67 4.44
C TYR A 59 7.74 -11.25 3.13
N PRO A 60 8.15 -11.79 1.96
CA PRO A 60 7.51 -11.49 0.69
C PRO A 60 6.02 -11.85 0.74
N GLY A 61 5.14 -10.95 0.27
CA GLY A 61 3.69 -11.17 0.30
C GLY A 61 2.99 -10.72 1.59
N SER A 62 3.72 -10.34 2.65
CA SER A 62 3.10 -9.90 3.92
C SER A 62 2.78 -8.41 3.96
N ASN A 63 3.63 -7.56 3.39
CA ASN A 63 3.40 -6.11 3.32
C ASN A 63 3.56 -5.56 1.89
N ASN A 64 3.66 -6.45 0.92
CA ASN A 64 3.83 -6.16 -0.49
C ASN A 64 3.16 -7.26 -1.32
N ILE A 65 2.91 -7.00 -2.59
CA ILE A 65 2.22 -7.93 -3.48
C ILE A 65 2.75 -7.85 -4.90
N ASP A 66 2.89 -8.98 -5.58
CA ASP A 66 3.10 -9.06 -7.02
C ASP A 66 1.75 -9.16 -7.75
N ASN A 67 1.61 -8.47 -8.88
CA ASN A 67 0.41 -8.49 -9.70
C ASN A 67 -0.90 -8.07 -8.99
N GLY A 68 -0.79 -7.30 -7.89
CA GLY A 68 -1.93 -6.82 -7.11
C GLY A 68 -1.84 -5.33 -6.78
N VAL A 69 -2.76 -4.87 -5.93
CA VAL A 69 -2.81 -3.47 -5.47
C VAL A 69 -2.14 -3.33 -4.11
N LEU A 70 -1.17 -2.42 -4.00
CA LEU A 70 -0.57 -2.05 -2.72
C LEU A 70 -1.29 -0.83 -2.15
N VAL A 71 -1.84 -0.95 -0.94
CA VAL A 71 -2.42 0.17 -0.20
C VAL A 71 -1.42 0.67 0.84
N GLY A 72 -0.75 1.78 0.56
CA GLY A 72 0.26 2.40 1.43
C GLY A 72 -0.35 3.41 2.40
N LEU A 73 -0.25 3.15 3.71
CA LEU A 73 -0.83 4.01 4.76
C LEU A 73 0.06 5.21 5.12
N ASN A 74 1.17 5.44 4.40
CA ASN A 74 2.10 6.54 4.65
C ASN A 74 1.46 7.94 4.47
N GLY A 75 0.34 8.01 3.74
CA GLY A 75 -0.48 9.21 3.60
C GLY A 75 -1.33 9.55 4.83
N LEU A 76 -1.56 8.59 5.74
CA LEU A 76 -2.39 8.77 6.94
C LEU A 76 -1.60 9.37 8.10
N LYS A 77 -1.31 10.68 8.04
CA LYS A 77 -0.50 11.38 9.06
C LYS A 77 -1.32 11.95 10.23
N LYS A 78 -2.65 11.84 10.19
CA LYS A 78 -3.54 12.42 11.19
C LYS A 78 -3.79 11.44 12.34
N LEU A 79 -3.19 11.72 13.49
CA LEU A 79 -3.53 11.03 14.74
C LEU A 79 -4.74 11.70 15.37
N ARG A 80 -5.77 10.93 15.72
CA ARG A 80 -6.91 11.43 16.49
C ARG A 80 -6.67 11.14 17.97
N SER A 81 -6.22 12.14 18.73
CA SER A 81 -6.20 12.04 20.19
C SER A 81 -7.65 12.10 20.70
N THR A 82 -8.04 11.10 21.48
CA THR A 82 -9.34 11.07 22.16
C THR A 82 -9.17 11.58 23.58
#